data_AF-A0A968J4N0-F1
#
_entry.id   AF-A0A968J4N0-F1
#
_cell.length_a   1.000
_cell.length_b   1.000
_cell.length_c   1.000
_cell.angle_alpha   90.00
_cell.angle_beta   90.00
_cell.angle_gamma   90.00
#
_symmetry.space_group_name_H-M   'P 1'
#
loop_
_entity.id
_entity.type
_entity.pdbx_description
1 polymer ?
#
loop_
_entity_poly.entity_id
_entity_poly.type
_entity_poly.pdbx_seq_one_letter_code
_entity_poly.pdbx_strand_id
1 'polypeptide(L)'
;MTIGYRPQVEPRLEDPLQLLQCLQELHSQVYAQGHLTFERWRSCIQRPDFLASARNLAYYLALRRHDLRSLQMALMPWGLSSLGRSESRVLASLDAVIATLGQICHLPSRDLPPHPPLEAFFHGDQLLQQQADTLLGTASPSRRVRIMSRCQPRPLRIRPF
;
A
#
# COMPACT_ATOMS: atom_id res chain seq x y z
N MET A 1 3.77 -29.41 23.27
CA MET A 1 2.75 -29.78 22.25
C MET A 1 2.46 -28.50 21.45
N THR A 2 3.23 -28.26 20.39
CA THR A 2 3.15 -27.01 19.60
C THR A 2 1.93 -27.12 18.70
N ILE A 3 0.86 -26.38 19.01
CA ILE A 3 -0.25 -26.18 18.09
C ILE A 3 0.33 -25.41 16.90
N GLY A 4 0.65 -26.13 15.82
CA GLY A 4 1.06 -25.54 14.56
C GLY A 4 -0.07 -24.67 14.05
N TYR A 5 0.06 -23.35 14.20
CA TYR A 5 -0.79 -22.39 13.53
C TYR A 5 -0.55 -22.55 12.03
N ARG A 6 -1.38 -23.37 11.37
CA ARG A 6 -1.45 -23.42 9.92
C ARG A 6 -2.37 -22.26 9.53
N PRO A 7 -1.84 -21.14 8.99
CA PRO A 7 -2.70 -20.08 8.51
C PRO A 7 -3.60 -20.67 7.42
N GLN A 8 -4.91 -20.51 7.55
CA GLN A 8 -5.85 -20.92 6.51
C GLN A 8 -5.72 -19.93 5.35
N VAL A 9 -4.80 -20.23 4.45
CA VAL A 9 -4.75 -19.60 3.13
C VAL A 9 -5.85 -20.24 2.30
N GLU A 10 -6.68 -19.44 1.65
CA GLU A 10 -7.72 -19.97 0.76
C GLU A 10 -7.04 -20.85 -0.31
N PRO A 11 -7.56 -22.05 -0.62
CA PRO A 11 -6.87 -23.02 -1.49
C PRO A 11 -6.59 -22.48 -2.91
N ARG A 12 -7.33 -21.45 -3.34
CA ARG A 12 -7.06 -20.74 -4.60
C ARG A 12 -5.77 -19.94 -4.60
N LEU A 13 -5.31 -19.49 -3.43
CA LEU A 13 -4.12 -18.66 -3.30
C LEU A 13 -2.82 -19.50 -3.15
N GLU A 14 -2.92 -20.83 -3.12
CA GLU A 14 -1.75 -21.73 -3.13
C GLU A 14 -1.13 -21.88 -4.53
N ASP A 15 -1.95 -21.75 -5.58
CA ASP A 15 -1.51 -21.77 -6.97
C ASP A 15 -0.93 -20.40 -7.35
N PRO A 16 0.36 -20.30 -7.76
CA PRO A 16 0.99 -19.03 -8.07
C PRO A 16 0.31 -18.27 -9.22
N LEU A 17 -0.32 -18.99 -10.17
CA LEU A 17 -1.04 -18.35 -11.28
C LEU A 17 -2.34 -17.69 -10.78
N GLN A 18 -3.08 -18.36 -9.91
CA GLN A 18 -4.29 -17.80 -9.29
C GLN A 18 -3.94 -16.64 -8.34
N LEU A 19 -2.85 -16.76 -7.58
CA LEU A 19 -2.35 -15.68 -6.74
C LEU A 19 -1.99 -14.43 -7.57
N LEU A 20 -1.33 -14.64 -8.71
CA LEU A 20 -1.02 -13.56 -9.65
C LEU A 20 -2.28 -12.89 -10.21
N GLN A 21 -3.27 -13.68 -10.62
CA GLN A 21 -4.56 -13.16 -11.10
C GLN A 21 -5.26 -12.33 -10.02
N CYS A 22 -5.33 -12.83 -8.78
CA CYS A 22 -5.90 -12.08 -7.67
C CYS A 22 -5.16 -10.76 -7.41
N LEU A 23 -3.83 -10.71 -7.57
CA LEU A 23 -3.06 -9.48 -7.45
C LEU A 23 -3.31 -8.51 -8.59
N GLN A 24 -3.46 -8.99 -9.83
CA GLN A 24 -3.80 -8.16 -10.99
C GLN A 24 -5.21 -7.55 -10.85
N GLU A 25 -6.17 -8.33 -10.34
CA GLU A 25 -7.51 -7.85 -10.00
C GLU A 25 -7.47 -6.78 -8.91
N LEU A 26 -6.76 -7.05 -7.80
CA LEU A 26 -6.56 -6.09 -6.72
C LEU A 26 -5.93 -4.80 -7.26
N HIS A 27 -4.86 -4.91 -8.05
CA HIS A 27 -4.19 -3.77 -8.65
C HIS A 27 -5.15 -2.92 -9.50
N SER A 28 -5.94 -3.56 -10.36
CA SER A 28 -6.92 -2.88 -11.22
C SER A 28 -8.00 -2.16 -10.41
N GLN A 29 -8.50 -2.80 -9.34
CA GLN A 29 -9.49 -2.21 -8.44
C GLN A 29 -8.92 -0.99 -7.68
N VAL A 30 -7.70 -1.12 -7.15
CA VAL A 30 -7.00 -0.05 -6.44
C VAL A 30 -6.72 1.14 -7.37
N TYR A 31 -6.26 0.87 -8.60
CA TYR A 31 -6.06 1.90 -9.61
C TYR A 31 -7.36 2.64 -9.91
N ALA A 32 -8.43 1.92 -10.26
CA ALA A 32 -9.70 2.52 -10.65
C ALA A 32 -10.29 3.38 -9.51
N GLN A 33 -10.37 2.83 -8.29
CA GLN A 33 -10.93 3.56 -7.14
C GLN A 33 -10.06 4.73 -6.71
N GLY A 34 -8.74 4.54 -6.66
CA GLY A 34 -7.81 5.59 -6.26
C GLY A 34 -7.72 6.72 -7.30
N HIS A 35 -7.78 6.40 -8.60
CA HIS A 35 -7.82 7.38 -9.67
C HIS A 35 -9.08 8.26 -9.57
N LEU A 36 -10.26 7.64 -9.44
CA LEU A 36 -11.52 8.38 -9.26
C LEU A 36 -11.50 9.27 -8.01
N THR A 37 -10.91 8.77 -6.92
CA THR A 37 -10.78 9.54 -5.68
C THR A 37 -9.83 10.73 -5.86
N PHE A 38 -8.69 10.52 -6.50
CA PHE A 38 -7.71 11.58 -6.77
C PHE A 38 -8.27 12.67 -7.69
N GLU A 39 -8.98 12.31 -8.76
CA GLU A 39 -9.59 13.29 -9.68
C GLU A 39 -10.61 14.19 -8.97
N ARG A 40 -11.36 13.66 -7.98
CA ARG A 40 -12.26 14.48 -7.13
C ARG A 40 -11.50 15.46 -6.25
N TRP A 41 -10.29 15.13 -5.82
CA TRP A 41 -9.46 16.01 -4.99
C TRP A 41 -8.66 17.01 -5.79
N ARG A 42 -8.35 16.68 -7.05
CA ARG A 42 -7.41 17.40 -7.90
C ARG A 42 -7.71 18.90 -7.99
N SER A 43 -8.98 19.28 -8.13
CA SER A 43 -9.41 20.69 -8.22
C SER A 43 -9.27 21.46 -6.90
N CYS A 44 -9.20 20.76 -5.76
CA CYS A 44 -9.13 21.36 -4.42
C CYS A 44 -7.70 21.45 -3.88
N ILE A 45 -6.71 20.83 -4.55
CA ILE A 45 -5.31 20.82 -4.11
C ILE A 45 -4.61 22.06 -4.66
N GLN A 46 -4.33 23.02 -3.78
CA GLN A 46 -3.65 24.28 -4.13
C GLN A 46 -2.13 24.17 -4.19
N ARG A 47 -1.54 23.11 -3.61
CA ARG A 47 -0.07 22.91 -3.55
C ARG A 47 0.36 21.92 -4.62
N PRO A 48 1.07 22.35 -5.69
CA PRO A 48 1.48 21.45 -6.77
C PRO A 48 2.34 20.28 -6.29
N ASP A 49 3.29 20.53 -5.37
CA ASP A 49 4.18 19.50 -4.84
C ASP A 49 3.44 18.40 -4.05
N PHE A 50 2.23 18.70 -3.56
CA PHE A 50 1.40 17.75 -2.83
C PHE A 50 0.62 16.81 -3.75
N LEU A 51 0.52 17.10 -5.06
CA LEU A 51 -0.27 16.30 -6.01
C LEU A 51 0.19 14.85 -6.06
N ALA A 52 1.50 14.60 -6.05
CA ALA A 52 2.05 13.24 -6.06
C ALA A 52 1.68 12.48 -4.78
N SER A 53 1.83 13.12 -3.61
CA SER A 53 1.46 12.53 -2.32
C SER A 53 -0.05 12.30 -2.20
N ALA A 54 -0.88 13.22 -2.68
CA ALA A 54 -2.33 13.08 -2.70
C ALA A 54 -2.78 11.93 -3.60
N ARG A 55 -2.13 11.73 -4.75
CA ARG A 55 -2.39 10.60 -5.64
C ARG A 55 -2.05 9.28 -4.96
N ASN A 56 -0.87 9.18 -4.34
CA ASN A 56 -0.50 7.98 -3.59
C ASN A 56 -1.44 7.72 -2.40
N LEU A 57 -1.86 8.76 -1.70
CA LEU A 57 -2.85 8.65 -0.63
C LEU A 57 -4.19 8.10 -1.13
N ALA A 58 -4.66 8.54 -2.30
CA ALA A 58 -5.88 8.02 -2.89
C ALA A 58 -5.77 6.50 -3.19
N TYR A 59 -4.64 6.06 -3.75
CA TYR A 59 -4.37 4.63 -3.96
C TYR A 59 -4.25 3.87 -2.64
N TYR A 60 -3.63 4.46 -1.61
CA TYR A 60 -3.51 3.86 -0.29
C TYR A 60 -4.88 3.65 0.36
N LEU A 61 -5.76 4.65 0.29
CA LEU A 61 -7.12 4.54 0.82
C LEU A 61 -7.94 3.49 0.06
N ALA A 62 -7.75 3.34 -1.25
CA ALA A 62 -8.38 2.27 -2.03
C ALA A 62 -7.85 0.90 -1.58
N LEU A 63 -6.53 0.71 -1.52
CA LEU A 63 -5.90 -0.53 -1.08
C LEU A 63 -6.37 -0.96 0.32
N ARG A 64 -6.48 -0.01 1.27
CA ARG A 64 -6.82 -0.29 2.66
C ARG A 64 -8.28 -0.70 2.88
N ARG A 65 -9.12 -0.70 1.83
CA ARG A 65 -10.48 -1.25 1.84
C ARG A 65 -10.49 -2.76 1.61
N HIS A 66 -9.38 -3.34 1.15
CA HIS A 66 -9.25 -4.78 0.89
C HIS A 66 -8.60 -5.49 2.09
N ASP A 67 -9.05 -6.71 2.39
CA ASP A 67 -8.39 -7.56 3.37
C ASP A 67 -7.17 -8.24 2.72
N LEU A 68 -5.99 -7.67 2.97
CA LEU A 68 -4.74 -8.18 2.39
C LEU A 68 -4.17 -9.37 3.15
N ARG A 69 -4.73 -9.79 4.30
CA ARG A 69 -4.10 -10.80 5.15
C ARG A 69 -3.90 -12.12 4.41
N SER A 70 -4.92 -12.60 3.71
CA SER A 70 -4.86 -13.86 2.95
C SER A 70 -3.82 -13.78 1.83
N LEU A 71 -3.78 -12.67 1.08
CA LEU A 71 -2.80 -12.45 0.01
C LEU A 71 -1.37 -12.38 0.54
N GLN A 72 -1.16 -11.70 1.67
CA GLN A 72 0.16 -11.61 2.32
C GLN A 72 0.66 -12.97 2.78
N MET A 73 -0.22 -13.80 3.34
CA MET A 73 0.12 -15.15 3.75
C MET A 73 0.46 -16.03 2.54
N ALA A 74 -0.29 -15.90 1.44
CA ALA A 74 -0.05 -16.63 0.19
C ALA A 74 1.26 -16.23 -0.51
N LEU A 75 1.75 -15.00 -0.29
CA LEU A 75 3.02 -14.51 -0.82
C LEU A 75 4.26 -15.03 -0.08
N MET A 76 4.12 -15.41 1.20
CA MET A 76 5.25 -15.82 2.04
C MET A 76 6.04 -17.02 1.51
N PRO A 77 5.41 -18.12 1.03
CA PRO A 77 6.12 -19.27 0.48
C PRO A 77 7.04 -18.92 -0.71
N TRP A 78 6.73 -17.83 -1.42
CA TRP A 78 7.48 -17.35 -2.58
C TRP A 78 8.59 -16.35 -2.22
N GLY A 79 8.84 -16.12 -0.92
CA GLY A 79 9.86 -15.17 -0.44
C GLY A 79 9.48 -13.70 -0.64
N LEU A 80 8.23 -13.42 -1.01
CA LEU A 80 7.75 -12.07 -1.29
C LEU A 80 7.30 -11.40 0.01
N SER A 81 8.21 -10.56 0.54
CA SER A 81 8.01 -9.83 1.79
C SER A 81 6.87 -8.82 1.67
N SER A 82 6.10 -8.73 2.74
CA SER A 82 4.79 -8.08 2.80
C SER A 82 4.65 -6.76 2.04
N LEU A 83 3.48 -6.52 1.42
CA LEU A 83 3.00 -5.19 1.01
C LEU A 83 3.00 -4.14 2.17
N GLY A 84 3.51 -4.45 3.36
CA GLY A 84 3.57 -3.54 4.52
C GLY A 84 4.44 -2.29 4.33
N ARG A 85 5.19 -2.17 3.23
CA ARG A 85 5.87 -0.92 2.82
C ARG A 85 5.21 -0.22 1.63
N SER A 86 4.00 -0.61 1.26
CA SER A 86 3.28 0.02 0.14
C SER A 86 2.81 1.44 0.44
N GLU A 87 2.85 1.89 1.69
CA GLU A 87 2.29 3.18 2.12
C GLU A 87 2.93 4.37 1.38
N SER A 88 4.23 4.30 1.07
CA SER A 88 4.95 5.33 0.33
C SER A 88 4.71 5.29 -1.19
N ARG A 89 4.27 4.14 -1.73
CA ARG A 89 4.28 3.81 -3.16
C ARG A 89 3.40 2.59 -3.44
N VAL A 90 2.09 2.81 -3.44
CA VAL A 90 1.10 1.71 -3.47
C VAL A 90 1.15 0.92 -4.78
N LEU A 91 0.88 1.57 -5.91
CA LEU A 91 0.82 0.88 -7.21
C LEU A 91 2.16 0.26 -7.57
N ALA A 92 3.25 1.01 -7.42
CA ALA A 92 4.58 0.51 -7.73
C ALA A 92 5.02 -0.65 -6.80
N SER A 93 4.40 -0.85 -5.63
CA SER A 93 4.63 -2.06 -4.82
C SER A 93 3.84 -3.24 -5.32
N LEU A 94 2.59 -3.03 -5.76
CA LEU A 94 1.79 -4.07 -6.40
C LEU A 94 2.42 -4.52 -7.73
N ASP A 95 2.85 -3.58 -8.58
CA ASP A 95 3.54 -3.86 -9.85
C ASP A 95 4.79 -4.72 -9.64
N ALA A 96 5.60 -4.40 -8.63
CA ALA A 96 6.81 -5.17 -8.32
C ALA A 96 6.49 -6.63 -7.93
N VAL A 97 5.43 -6.85 -7.16
CA VAL A 97 5.01 -8.19 -6.75
C VAL A 97 4.42 -8.97 -7.94
N ILE A 98 3.58 -8.32 -8.75
CA ILE A 98 3.00 -8.90 -9.97
C ILE A 98 4.11 -9.29 -10.96
N ALA A 99 5.11 -8.42 -11.16
CA ALA A 99 6.25 -8.70 -12.03
C ALA A 99 7.04 -9.94 -11.55
N THR A 100 7.35 -10.02 -10.25
CA THR A 100 8.10 -11.16 -9.70
C THR A 100 7.30 -12.46 -9.78
N LEU A 101 6.02 -12.45 -9.40
CA LEU A 101 5.16 -13.64 -9.51
C LEU A 101 4.95 -14.08 -10.95
N GLY A 102 4.84 -13.13 -11.88
CA GLY A 102 4.75 -13.43 -13.31
C GLY A 102 5.95 -14.17 -13.84
N GLN A 103 7.16 -13.80 -13.40
CA GLN A 103 8.39 -14.54 -13.74
C GLN A 103 8.40 -15.95 -13.14
N ILE A 104 7.95 -16.11 -11.88
CA ILE A 104 7.80 -17.42 -11.24
C ILE A 104 6.81 -18.31 -12.02
N CYS A 105 5.76 -17.72 -12.59
CA CYS A 105 4.78 -18.43 -13.42
C CYS A 105 5.22 -18.65 -14.88
N HIS A 106 6.44 -18.25 -15.25
CA HIS A 106 6.96 -18.30 -16.64
C HIS A 106 6.07 -17.58 -17.67
N LEU A 107 5.36 -16.52 -17.27
CA LEU A 107 4.60 -15.70 -18.20
C LEU A 107 5.52 -14.86 -19.08
N PRO A 108 5.17 -14.64 -20.35
CA PRO A 108 5.98 -13.81 -21.24
C PRO A 108 5.99 -12.36 -20.75
N SER A 109 7.18 -11.74 -20.72
CA SER A 109 7.40 -10.41 -20.12
C SER A 109 6.53 -9.28 -20.68
N ARG A 110 5.93 -9.46 -21.86
CA ARG A 110 4.99 -8.48 -22.47
C ARG A 110 3.67 -8.34 -21.69
N ASP A 111 3.27 -9.37 -20.94
CA ASP A 111 2.00 -9.44 -20.23
C ASP A 111 2.14 -9.04 -18.76
N LEU A 112 3.34 -8.58 -18.35
CA LEU A 112 3.69 -8.22 -16.97
C LEU A 112 4.08 -6.74 -16.88
N PRO A 113 3.75 -6.05 -15.76
CA PRO A 113 4.29 -4.73 -15.51
C PRO A 113 5.82 -4.80 -15.38
N PRO A 114 6.57 -3.78 -15.81
CA PRO A 114 8.01 -3.73 -15.57
C PRO A 114 8.30 -3.60 -14.07
N HIS A 115 9.41 -4.18 -13.61
CA HIS A 115 9.88 -3.89 -12.25
C HIS A 115 10.16 -2.38 -12.13
N PRO A 116 9.68 -1.74 -11.04
CA PRO A 116 9.98 -0.34 -10.83
C PRO A 116 11.49 -0.13 -10.64
N PRO A 117 12.08 0.94 -11.18
CA PRO A 117 13.49 1.23 -10.97
C PRO A 117 13.78 1.52 -9.50
N LEU A 118 15.00 1.20 -9.05
CA LEU A 118 15.40 1.27 -7.63
C LEU A 118 15.24 2.70 -7.05
N GLU A 119 15.54 3.72 -7.84
CA GLU A 119 15.36 5.12 -7.48
C GLU A 119 13.90 5.48 -7.20
N ALA A 120 12.96 5.02 -8.05
CA ALA A 120 11.53 5.21 -7.83
C ALA A 120 11.01 4.42 -6.62
N PHE A 121 11.69 3.34 -6.25
CA PHE A 121 11.38 2.57 -5.05
C PHE A 121 11.70 3.35 -3.76
N PHE A 122 12.84 4.06 -3.69
CA PHE A 122 13.22 4.80 -2.48
C PHE A 122 12.73 6.25 -2.42
N HIS A 123 12.37 6.85 -3.56
CA HIS A 123 11.89 8.23 -3.62
C HIS A 123 10.63 8.46 -2.75
N GLY A 124 9.73 7.48 -2.68
CA GLY A 124 8.51 7.57 -1.86
C GLY A 124 8.80 7.66 -0.36
N ASP A 125 9.76 6.89 0.15
CA ASP A 125 10.16 6.92 1.56
C ASP A 125 10.79 8.26 1.94
N GLN A 126 11.63 8.82 1.05
CA GLN A 126 12.21 10.14 1.24
C GLN A 126 11.13 11.23 1.29
N LEU A 127 10.15 11.18 0.39
CA LEU A 127 9.06 12.14 0.35
C LEU A 127 8.15 12.04 1.59
N LEU A 128 7.82 10.83 2.02
CA LEU A 128 7.06 10.63 3.27
C LEU A 128 7.82 11.18 4.48
N GLN A 129 9.14 10.94 4.55
CA GLN A 129 9.97 11.45 5.63
C GLN A 129 9.93 12.99 5.66
N GLN A 130 10.14 13.65 4.51
CA GLN A 130 10.09 15.11 4.41
C GLN A 130 8.72 15.71 4.78
N GLN A 131 7.64 15.09 4.32
CA GLN A 131 6.28 15.52 4.65
C GLN A 131 5.97 15.29 6.14
N ALA A 132 6.42 14.17 6.72
CA ALA A 132 6.27 13.91 8.14
C ALA A 132 7.11 14.88 8.99
N ASP A 133 8.33 15.23 8.57
CA ASP A 133 9.15 16.26 9.22
C ASP A 133 8.44 17.62 9.21
N THR A 134 7.80 17.97 8.08
CA THR A 134 7.07 19.23 7.91
C THR A 134 5.81 19.29 8.77
N LEU A 135 5.03 18.21 8.84
CA LEU A 135 3.73 18.19 9.51
C LEU A 135 3.82 17.85 10.99
N LEU A 136 4.81 17.06 11.40
CA LEU A 136 4.92 16.50 12.76
C LEU A 136 6.21 16.91 13.49
N GLY A 137 7.07 17.71 12.85
CA GLY A 137 8.39 18.08 13.36
C GLY A 137 9.45 17.00 13.09
N THR A 138 10.73 17.37 13.15
CA THR A 138 11.87 16.46 12.89
C THR A 138 11.92 15.31 13.89
N ALA A 139 12.28 14.12 13.42
CA ALA A 139 12.34 12.94 14.27
C ALA A 139 13.57 13.06 15.18
N SER A 140 13.41 12.73 16.46
CA SER A 140 14.56 12.69 17.37
C SER A 140 15.55 11.62 16.91
N PRO A 141 16.87 11.86 16.97
CA PRO A 141 17.88 10.87 16.60
C PRO A 141 17.75 9.56 17.40
N SER A 142 17.15 9.58 18.58
CA SER A 142 16.90 8.40 19.42
C SER A 142 15.57 7.67 19.16
N ARG A 143 14.64 8.28 18.40
CA ARG A 143 13.35 7.65 18.01
C ARG A 143 12.95 8.09 16.60
N ARG A 144 13.22 7.23 15.61
CA ARG A 144 12.77 7.40 14.22
C ARG A 144 11.25 7.27 14.03
N VAL A 145 10.53 6.75 15.01
CA VAL A 145 9.09 6.47 14.90
C VAL A 145 8.28 7.64 15.48
N ARG A 146 7.38 8.19 14.68
CA ARG A 146 6.37 9.17 15.09
C ARG A 146 5.06 8.44 15.38
N ILE A 147 4.54 8.56 16.60
CA ILE A 147 3.29 7.92 16.98
C ILE A 147 2.15 8.88 16.65
N MET A 148 1.39 8.57 15.59
CA MET A 148 0.10 9.19 15.36
C MET A 148 -0.95 8.41 16.16
N SER A 149 -1.44 9.00 17.25
CA SER A 149 -2.56 8.44 18.01
C SER A 149 -3.89 8.89 17.39
N ARG A 150 -4.85 7.98 17.24
CA ARG A 150 -6.22 8.38 16.91
C ARG A 150 -6.84 9.05 18.14
N CYS A 151 -7.06 10.36 18.06
CA CYS A 151 -7.96 11.03 19.01
C CYS A 151 -9.40 10.55 18.74
N GLN A 152 -10.04 9.95 19.74
CA GLN A 152 -11.50 9.80 19.71
C GLN A 152 -12.13 11.19 19.72
N PRO A 153 -13.14 11.47 18.87
CA PRO A 153 -13.88 12.72 18.95
C PRO A 153 -14.57 12.78 20.32
N ARG A 154 -14.17 13.76 21.14
CA ARG A 154 -14.82 14.04 22.42
C ARG A 154 -16.22 14.60 22.10
N PRO A 155 -17.32 14.01 22.59
CA PRO A 155 -18.65 14.55 22.33
C PRO A 155 -18.71 15.98 22.90
N LEU A 156 -19.15 16.93 22.08
CA LEU A 156 -19.40 18.31 22.48
C LEU A 156 -20.46 18.30 23.58
N ARG A 157 -20.04 18.56 24.82
CA ARG A 157 -20.94 18.71 25.96
C ARG A 157 -21.60 20.09 25.85
N ILE A 158 -22.71 20.16 25.12
CA ILE A 158 -23.57 21.34 25.12
C ILE A 158 -24.12 21.47 26.54
N ARG A 159 -23.69 22.50 27.28
CA ARG A 159 -24.29 22.85 28.57
C ARG A 159 -25.61 23.57 28.26
N PRO A 160 -26.76 23.12 28.82
CA PRO A 160 -27.95 23.94 28.79
C PRO A 160 -27.74 25.16 29.69
N PHE A 161 -28.32 26.29 29.28
CA PHE A 161 -28.46 27.50 30.09
C PHE A 161 -29.39 27.26 31.28
#